data_AF-A0A7K3QZ32-F1
#
_entry.id   AF-A0A7K3QZ32-F1
#
_cell.length_a   1.000
_cell.length_b   1.000
_cell.length_c   1.000
_cell.angle_alpha   90.00
_cell.angle_beta   90.00
_cell.angle_gamma   90.00
#
_symmetry.space_group_name_H-M   'P 1'
#
loop_
_entity.id
_entity.type
_entity.pdbx_description
1 polymer ?
#
loop_
_entity_poly.entity_id
_entity_poly.type
_entity_poly.pdbx_seq_one_letter_code
_entity_poly.pdbx_strand_id
1 'polypeptide(L)' 'MTDTPRWFTSSYSSNGGNCVEVATNLAATSGAVPVRDSKSSGGAVLKLSAGSFSAFVAGVKTGRLDAV' A
#
# COMPACT_ATOMS: atom_id res chain seq x y z
N MET A 1 -4.03 -19.92 -6.24
CA MET A 1 -3.11 -18.79 -6.01
C MET A 1 -3.72 -17.61 -6.75
N THR A 2 -4.25 -16.62 -6.04
CA THR A 2 -5.06 -15.57 -6.69
C THR A 2 -4.14 -14.45 -7.17
N ASP A 3 -4.01 -14.30 -8.49
CA ASP A 3 -3.20 -13.26 -9.13
C ASP A 3 -3.94 -11.90 -9.21
N THR A 4 -5.15 -11.82 -8.67
CA THR A 4 -5.91 -10.58 -8.62
C THR A 4 -5.61 -9.76 -7.35
N PRO A 5 -5.45 -8.44 -7.44
CA PRO A 5 -5.22 -7.59 -6.29
C PRO A 5 -6.45 -7.55 -5.38
N ARG A 6 -6.24 -7.83 -4.09
CA ARG A 6 -7.25 -7.66 -3.04
C ARG A 6 -7.00 -6.33 -2.32
N TRP A 7 -7.66 -5.28 -2.79
CA TRP A 7 -7.53 -3.94 -2.26
C TRP A 7 -8.12 -3.84 -0.84
N PHE A 8 -7.38 -3.20 0.06
CA PHE A 8 -7.88 -2.83 1.37
C PHE A 8 -7.33 -1.48 1.83
N THR A 9 -8.07 -0.84 2.72
CA THR A 9 -7.67 0.38 3.43
C THR A 9 -7.36 0.05 4.89
N SER A 10 -6.59 0.91 5.57
CA SER A 10 -6.33 0.73 7.01
C SER A 10 -7.60 0.97 7.83
N SER A 11 -7.84 0.12 8.83
CA SER A 11 -8.93 0.30 9.81
C SER A 11 -8.78 1.58 10.65
N TYR A 12 -7.59 2.18 10.69
CA TYR A 12 -7.33 3.48 11.32
C TYR A 12 -7.70 4.68 10.45
N SER A 13 -8.24 4.43 9.24
CA SER A 13 -8.70 5.48 8.33
C SER A 13 -10.13 5.92 8.70
N SER A 14 -10.26 6.80 9.68
CA SER A 14 -11.53 7.42 10.07
C SER A 14 -11.53 8.92 9.73
N ASN A 15 -12.53 9.37 8.98
CA ASN A 15 -13.03 10.75 8.90
C ASN A 15 -12.11 11.88 8.37
N GLY A 16 -11.22 11.67 7.38
CA GLY A 16 -10.36 12.80 6.97
C GLY A 16 -9.71 12.82 5.58
N GLY A 17 -10.05 11.93 4.65
CA GLY A 17 -9.51 12.02 3.29
C GLY A 17 -8.25 11.19 3.00
N ASN A 18 -8.04 10.08 3.72
CA ASN A 18 -7.03 9.09 3.35
C ASN A 18 -7.51 8.30 2.13
N CYS A 19 -6.90 8.59 0.98
CA CYS A 19 -7.32 8.12 -0.33
C CYS A 19 -6.44 6.96 -0.84
N VAL A 20 -5.93 6.07 0.02
CA VAL A 20 -4.96 5.05 -0.42
C VAL A 20 -5.47 3.64 -0.13
N GLU A 21 -5.41 2.79 -1.16
CA GLU A 21 -5.62 1.35 -1.06
C GLU A 21 -4.34 0.61 -1.45
N VAL A 22 -4.11 -0.53 -0.80
CA VAL A 22 -2.97 -1.42 -1.07
C VAL A 22 -3.45 -2.85 -1.27
N ALA A 23 -2.72 -3.65 -2.04
CA ALA A 23 -2.98 -5.09 -2.17
C ALA A 23 -1.72 -5.92 -1.86
N THR A 24 -1.58 -6.37 -0.61
CA THR A 24 -0.39 -7.10 -0.15
C THR A 24 -0.40 -8.58 -0.54
N ASN A 25 -1.55 -9.12 -0.97
CA ASN A 25 -1.68 -10.53 -1.35
C ASN A 25 -0.82 -10.93 -2.55
N LEU A 26 -0.41 -9.96 -3.36
CA LEU A 26 0.43 -10.19 -4.54
C LEU A 26 1.92 -10.15 -4.23
N ALA A 27 2.32 -9.75 -3.02
CA ALA A 27 3.74 -9.62 -2.65
C ALA A 27 4.49 -10.95 -2.79
N ALA A 28 3.86 -12.06 -2.43
CA ALA A 28 4.48 -13.39 -2.48
C ALA A 28 4.51 -13.99 -3.90
N THR A 29 3.53 -13.69 -4.75
CA THR A 29 3.40 -14.30 -6.08
C THR A 29 4.04 -13.47 -7.19
N SER A 30 3.97 -12.14 -7.09
CA SER A 30 4.45 -11.20 -8.10
C SER A 30 5.66 -10.37 -7.64
N GLY A 31 6.05 -10.46 -6.37
CA GLY A 31 7.12 -9.64 -5.79
C GLY A 31 6.75 -8.16 -5.64
N ALA A 32 5.49 -7.78 -5.86
CA ALA A 32 5.03 -6.39 -5.84
C ALA A 32 3.85 -6.14 -4.90
N VAL A 33 3.81 -4.93 -4.36
CA VAL A 33 2.68 -4.37 -3.59
C VAL A 33 2.14 -3.19 -4.38
N PRO A 34 1.03 -3.37 -5.12
CA PRO A 34 0.36 -2.27 -5.78
C PRO A 34 -0.31 -1.35 -4.75
N VAL A 35 -0.22 -0.05 -5.02
CA VAL A 35 -0.77 1.05 -4.24
C VAL A 35 -1.53 1.95 -5.21
N ARG A 36 -2.75 2.35 -4.86
CA ARG A 36 -3.54 3.26 -5.70
C ARG A 36 -4.29 4.29 -4.87
N ASP A 37 -4.74 5.32 -5.58
CA ASP A 37 -5.70 6.26 -5.03
C ASP A 37 -7.11 5.63 -5.00
N SER A 38 -7.75 5.59 -3.82
CA SER A 38 -9.06 4.97 -3.63
C SER A 38 -10.19 5.75 -4.31
N LYS A 39 -10.03 7.06 -4.53
CA LYS A 39 -10.98 7.91 -5.25
C LYS A 39 -10.80 7.81 -6.77
N SER A 40 -9.63 7.38 -7.23
CA SER A 40 -9.31 7.12 -8.63
C SER A 40 -9.03 5.62 -8.86
N SER A 41 -10.03 4.78 -8.60
CA SER A 41 -9.88 3.32 -8.64
C SER A 41 -9.50 2.76 -10.02
N GLY A 42 -9.80 3.49 -11.11
CA GLY A 42 -9.38 3.20 -12.48
C GLY A 42 -8.14 3.97 -12.94
N GLY A 43 -7.53 4.76 -12.05
CA GLY A 43 -6.33 5.54 -12.32
C GLY A 43 -5.04 4.71 -12.28
N ALA A 44 -3.91 5.41 -12.33
CA ALA A 44 -2.60 4.79 -12.28
C ALA A 44 -2.35 4.04 -10.96
N VAL A 45 -1.72 2.86 -11.06
CA VAL A 45 -1.34 2.03 -9.91
C VAL A 45 0.18 2.04 -9.76
N LEU A 46 0.66 2.48 -8.60
CA LEU A 46 2.07 2.40 -8.25
C LEU A 46 2.40 0.98 -7.80
N LYS A 47 3.34 0.32 -8.46
CA LYS A 47 3.82 -1.03 -8.08
C LYS A 47 5.14 -0.92 -7.34
N LEU A 48 5.10 -1.08 -6.02
CA LEU A 48 6.30 -1.10 -5.20
C LEU A 48 6.83 -2.53 -5.11
N SER A 49 8.15 -2.72 -5.05
CA SER A 49 8.69 -4.04 -4.72
C SER A 49 8.29 -4.43 -3.29
N ALA A 50 8.08 -5.72 -3.03
CA ALA A 50 7.74 -6.21 -1.70
C ALA A 50 8.78 -5.79 -0.64
N GLY A 51 10.08 -5.84 -1.00
CA GLY A 51 11.18 -5.40 -0.13
C GLY A 51 11.12 -3.91 0.18
N SER A 52 10.92 -3.06 -0.83
CA SER A 52 10.81 -1.60 -0.65
C SER A 52 9.60 -1.23 0.21
N PHE A 53 8.46 -1.86 0.00
CA PHE A 53 7.26 -1.61 0.81
C PHE A 53 7.46 -2.03 2.27
N SER A 54 8.09 -3.19 2.50
CA SER A 54 8.42 -3.66 3.85
C SER A 54 9.37 -2.69 4.57
N ALA A 55 10.43 -2.24 3.90
CA ALA A 55 11.38 -1.27 4.43
C ALA A 55 10.71 0.08 4.74
N PHE A 56 9.82 0.55 3.86
CA PHE A 56 9.01 1.76 4.10
C PHE A 56 8.18 1.64 5.38
N VAL A 57 7.41 0.55 5.53
CA VAL A 57 6.58 0.31 6.72
C VAL A 57 7.43 0.23 7.99
N ALA A 58 8.59 -0.42 7.93
CA ALA A 58 9.53 -0.46 9.06
C ALA A 58 10.07 0.93 9.42
N GLY A 59 10.39 1.76 8.42
CA GLY A 59 10.81 3.15 8.61
C GLY A 59 9.74 4.00 9.29
N VAL A 60 8.47 3.89 8.86
CA VAL A 60 7.34 4.58 9.50
C VAL A 60 7.17 4.15 10.95
N LYS A 61 7.19 2.83 11.22
CA LYS A 61 7.04 2.30 12.59
C LYS A 61 8.12 2.75 13.56
N THR A 62 9.31 3.08 13.06
CA THR A 62 10.45 3.52 13.86
C THR A 62 10.57 5.05 13.95
N GLY A 63 9.62 5.79 13.36
CA GLY A 63 9.65 7.26 13.30
C GLY A 63 10.75 7.83 12.42
N ARG A 64 11.46 6.98 11.65
CA ARG A 64 12.56 7.41 10.77
C ARG A 64 12.10 8.33 9.64
N LEU A 65 10.83 8.25 9.28
CA LEU A 65 10.23 8.97 8.15
C LEU A 65 9.26 10.07 8.60
N ASP A 66 9.23 10.41 9.88
CA ASP A 66 8.40 11.51 10.38
C ASP A 66 8.94 12.87 9.90
N ALA A 67 8.04 13.81 9.65
CA ALA A 67 8.42 15.16 9.25
C ALA A 67 9.13 15.88 10.41
N VAL A 68 10.26 16.52 10.12
CA VAL A 68 11.02 17.36 11.06
C VAL A 68 10.26 18.65 11.40
#